data_AF-A0A524H4W9-F1
#
_entry.id   AF-A0A524H4W9-F1
#
_cell.length_a   1.000
_cell.length_b   1.000
_cell.length_c   1.000
_cell.angle_alpha   90.00
_cell.angle_beta   90.00
_cell.angle_gamma   90.00
#
_symmetry.space_group_name_H-M   'P 1'
#
loop_
_entity.id
_entity.type
_entity.pdbx_description
1 polymer ?
#
loop_
_entity_poly.entity_id
_entity_poly.type
_entity_poly.pdbx_seq_one_letter_code
_entity_poly.pdbx_strand_id
1 'polypeptide(L)'
;MAHLAVKSAYTRLADRLNRFPQGAPPSELLYKILRLLFRQKEAERVSLLPIRPFTVDKAARVWKMGRAAAHRALDVLAERAILSTWS
;
A
#
# COMPACT_ATOMS: atom_id res chain seq x y z
N MET A 1 10.35 -8.35 18.28
CA MET A 1 9.53 -8.91 17.17
C MET A 1 8.87 -7.85 16.28
N ALA A 2 8.51 -6.66 16.77
CA ALA A 2 7.95 -5.58 15.93
C ALA A 2 8.87 -5.16 14.76
N HIS A 3 10.19 -5.08 14.97
CA HIS A 3 11.16 -4.71 13.93
C HIS A 3 11.25 -5.71 12.76
N LEU A 4 10.98 -7.01 13.01
CA LEU A 4 10.93 -8.04 11.95
C LEU A 4 9.65 -7.93 11.12
N ALA A 5 8.53 -7.60 11.77
CA ALA A 5 7.26 -7.35 11.10
C ALA A 5 7.34 -6.11 10.18
N VAL A 6 8.01 -5.05 10.63
CA VAL A 6 8.28 -3.83 9.85
C VAL A 6 9.03 -4.16 8.56
N LYS A 7 10.18 -4.86 8.65
CA LYS A 7 10.95 -5.28 7.46
C LYS A 7 10.08 -6.05 6.47
N SER A 8 9.23 -6.96 6.96
CA SER A 8 8.38 -7.79 6.10
C SER A 8 7.35 -7.00 5.27
N ALA A 9 6.83 -5.89 5.80
CA ALA A 9 5.80 -5.10 5.12
C ALA A 9 6.37 -4.37 3.89
N TYR A 10 7.56 -3.80 4.03
CA TYR A 10 8.21 -3.09 2.93
C TYR A 10 8.83 -4.03 1.90
N THR A 11 9.32 -5.22 2.29
CA THR A 11 9.76 -6.25 1.33
C THR A 11 8.61 -6.63 0.40
N ARG A 12 7.42 -6.90 0.95
CA ARG A 12 6.21 -7.19 0.15
C ARG A 12 5.82 -6.05 -0.80
N LEU A 13 6.00 -4.80 -0.39
CA LEU A 13 5.68 -3.63 -1.21
C LEU A 13 6.69 -3.45 -2.36
N ALA A 14 7.97 -3.75 -2.12
CA ALA A 14 9.02 -3.74 -3.15
C ALA A 14 8.83 -4.86 -4.18
N ASP A 15 8.47 -6.08 -3.75
CA ASP A 15 8.16 -7.18 -4.66
C ASP A 15 6.93 -6.88 -5.54
N ARG A 16 5.97 -6.12 -5.00
CA ARG A 16 4.77 -5.67 -5.71
C ARG A 16 5.11 -4.66 -6.81
N LEU A 17 5.98 -3.70 -6.54
CA LEU A 17 6.46 -2.70 -7.50
C LEU A 17 7.27 -3.35 -8.64
N ASN A 18 8.05 -4.39 -8.33
CA ASN A 18 8.86 -5.12 -9.31
C ASN A 18 8.07 -6.02 -10.29
N ARG A 19 6.75 -6.15 -10.14
CA ARG A 19 5.90 -6.88 -11.11
C ARG A 19 5.47 -6.04 -12.32
N PHE A 20 5.81 -4.75 -12.36
CA PHE A 20 5.69 -3.92 -13.57
C PHE A 20 6.97 -4.08 -14.43
N PRO A 21 6.88 -3.99 -15.77
CA PRO A 21 7.99 -4.29 -16.70
C PRO A 21 9.24 -3.41 -16.55
N GLN A 22 9.18 -2.33 -15.75
CA GLN A 22 10.35 -1.62 -15.27
C GLN A 22 10.51 -1.85 -13.76
N GLY A 23 11.06 -3.00 -13.38
CA GLY A 23 11.32 -3.31 -11.99
C GLY A 23 12.40 -2.40 -11.41
N ALA A 24 12.07 -1.67 -10.34
CA ALA A 24 13.06 -1.04 -9.47
C ALA A 24 13.52 -2.09 -8.45
N PRO A 25 14.70 -2.73 -8.61
CA PRO A 25 15.14 -3.80 -7.73
C PRO A 25 15.01 -3.38 -6.26
N PRO A 26 14.58 -4.28 -5.37
CA PRO A 26 14.37 -3.96 -3.97
C PRO A 26 15.68 -3.40 -3.40
N SER A 27 15.71 -2.08 -3.17
CA SER A 27 16.88 -1.37 -2.69
C SER A 27 16.55 -0.66 -1.38
N GLU A 28 17.55 -0.55 -0.52
CA GLU A 28 17.51 0.30 0.68
C GLU A 28 17.02 1.72 0.36
N LEU A 29 17.32 2.22 -0.85
CA LEU A 29 16.87 3.53 -1.33
C LEU A 29 15.35 3.56 -1.58
N LEU A 30 14.80 2.56 -2.27
CA LEU A 30 13.34 2.45 -2.47
C LEU A 30 12.61 2.36 -1.13
N TYR A 31 13.14 1.60 -0.17
CA TYR A 31 12.59 1.51 1.18
C TYR A 31 12.59 2.87 1.90
N LYS A 32 13.68 3.65 1.78
CA LYS A 32 13.78 5.01 2.35
C LYS A 32 12.79 5.97 1.69
N ILE A 33 12.64 5.92 0.37
CA ILE A 33 11.64 6.72 -0.36
C ILE A 33 10.23 6.37 0.13
N LEU A 34 9.90 5.08 0.23
CA LEU A 34 8.60 4.63 0.74
C LEU A 34 8.36 5.06 2.20
N ARG A 35 9.38 5.10 3.04
CA ARG A 35 9.27 5.62 4.42
C ARG A 35 9.02 7.12 4.49
N LEU A 36 9.49 7.90 3.52
CA LEU A 36 9.21 9.33 3.43
C LEU A 36 7.77 9.58 2.97
N LEU A 37 7.27 8.76 2.04
CA LEU A 37 5.94 8.91 1.46
C LEU A 37 4.82 8.33 2.33
N PHE A 38 5.09 7.23 3.05
CA PHE A 38 4.09 6.47 3.80
C PHE A 38 4.41 6.37 5.29
N ARG A 39 3.39 6.60 6.13
CA ARG A 39 3.46 6.13 7.52
C ARG A 39 3.37 4.59 7.51
N GLN A 40 3.96 3.95 8.52
CA GLN A 40 4.07 2.49 8.56
C GLN A 40 2.72 1.76 8.42
N LYS A 41 1.66 2.26 9.08
CA LYS A 41 0.30 1.70 8.98
C LYS A 41 -0.32 1.85 7.58
N GLU A 42 0.07 2.89 6.84
CA GLU A 42 -0.40 3.15 5.47
C GLU A 42 0.30 2.19 4.50
N ALA A 43 1.61 2.00 4.65
CA ALA A 43 2.38 1.03 3.86
C ALA A 43 1.83 -0.39 4.02
N GLU A 44 1.47 -0.80 5.25
CA GLU A 44 0.82 -2.09 5.50
C GLU A 44 -0.51 -2.22 4.75
N ARG A 45 -1.38 -1.20 4.81
CA ARG A 45 -2.68 -1.21 4.13
C ARG A 45 -2.54 -1.26 2.61
N VAL A 46 -1.63 -0.45 2.05
CA VAL A 46 -1.37 -0.37 0.60
C VAL A 46 -0.71 -1.65 0.07
N SER A 47 0.12 -2.32 0.88
CA SER A 47 0.75 -3.59 0.52
C SER A 47 -0.26 -4.71 0.26
N LEU A 48 -1.42 -4.66 0.93
CA LEU A 48 -2.47 -5.67 0.83
C LEU A 48 -3.44 -5.38 -0.33
N LEU A 49 -3.45 -4.16 -0.87
CA LEU A 49 -4.38 -3.77 -1.93
C LEU A 49 -3.98 -4.39 -3.28
N PRO A 50 -4.96 -4.75 -4.14
CA PRO A 50 -4.69 -5.18 -5.51
C PRO A 50 -3.89 -4.13 -6.29
N ILE A 51 -2.95 -4.57 -7.13
CA ILE A 51 -2.18 -3.69 -8.04
C ILE A 51 -3.08 -3.16 -9.17
N ARG A 52 -4.14 -3.89 -9.49
CA ARG A 52 -5.14 -3.54 -10.52
C ARG A 52 -6.25 -2.68 -9.90
N PRO A 53 -7.02 -1.93 -10.72
CA PRO A 53 -8.22 -1.24 -10.26
C PRO A 53 -9.11 -2.16 -9.42
N PHE A 54 -9.59 -1.65 -8.29
CA PHE A 54 -10.40 -2.41 -7.34
C PHE A 54 -11.50 -1.53 -6.77
N THR A 55 -12.56 -2.15 -6.25
CA THR A 55 -13.68 -1.45 -5.62
C THR A 55 -13.47 -1.28 -4.12
N VAL A 56 -14.18 -0.32 -3.51
CA VAL A 56 -14.20 -0.13 -2.05
C VAL A 56 -14.58 -1.43 -1.32
N ASP A 57 -15.50 -2.22 -1.87
CA ASP A 57 -15.91 -3.51 -1.28
C ASP A 57 -14.75 -4.53 -1.27
N LYS A 58 -13.88 -4.49 -2.27
CA LYS A 58 -12.68 -5.34 -2.31
C LYS A 58 -11.68 -4.90 -1.24
N ALA A 59 -11.47 -3.60 -1.08
CA ALA A 59 -10.61 -3.06 -0.02
C ALA A 59 -11.14 -3.37 1.38
N ALA A 60 -12.44 -3.19 1.60
CA ALA A 60 -13.12 -3.53 2.85
C ALA A 60 -12.94 -5.00 3.23
N ARG A 61 -13.05 -5.91 2.25
CA ARG A 61 -12.82 -7.34 2.43
C ARG A 61 -11.37 -7.67 2.79
N VAL A 62 -10.41 -7.06 2.10
CA VAL A 62 -8.98 -7.24 2.35
C VAL A 62 -8.58 -6.75 3.74
N TRP A 63 -9.10 -5.59 4.15
CA TRP A 63 -8.81 -5.00 5.45
C TRP A 63 -9.71 -5.48 6.59
N LYS A 64 -10.66 -6.39 6.30
CA LYS A 64 -11.63 -6.94 7.25
C LYS A 64 -12.34 -5.87 8.07
N MET A 65 -12.80 -4.81 7.40
CA MET A 65 -13.50 -3.68 8.03
C MET A 65 -14.74 -3.29 7.24
N GLY A 66 -15.61 -2.47 7.86
CA GLY A 66 -16.83 -1.99 7.20
C GLY A 66 -16.54 -1.08 5.99
N ARG A 67 -17.44 -1.09 5.00
CA ARG A 67 -17.32 -0.31 3.75
C ARG A 67 -17.07 1.18 4.01
N ALA A 68 -17.79 1.79 4.94
CA ALA A 68 -17.61 3.21 5.26
C ALA A 68 -16.23 3.51 5.87
N ALA A 69 -15.70 2.59 6.69
CA ALA A 69 -14.34 2.73 7.24
C ALA A 69 -13.27 2.53 6.15
N ALA A 70 -13.49 1.59 5.24
CA ALA A 70 -12.62 1.37 4.08
C ALA A 70 -12.63 2.56 3.12
N HIS A 71 -13.81 3.15 2.84
CA HIS A 71 -13.94 4.34 2.00
C HIS A 71 -13.13 5.50 2.58
N ARG A 72 -13.33 5.84 3.86
CA ARG A 72 -12.55 6.89 4.53
C ARG A 72 -11.05 6.62 4.50
N ALA A 73 -10.63 5.36 4.65
CA ALA A 73 -9.24 4.99 4.56
C ALA A 73 -8.68 5.15 3.13
N LEU A 74 -9.48 4.91 2.10
CA LEU A 74 -9.12 5.13 0.70
C LEU A 74 -9.06 6.63 0.37
N ASP A 75 -9.97 7.44 0.88
CA ASP A 75 -9.97 8.89 0.68
C ASP A 75 -8.69 9.53 1.23
N VAL A 76 -8.31 9.17 2.46
CA VAL A 76 -7.05 9.64 3.09
C VAL A 76 -5.81 9.21 2.29
N LEU A 77 -5.86 8.05 1.62
CA LEU A 77 -4.77 7.62 0.74
C LEU A 77 -4.80 8.42 -0.58
N ALA A 78 -5.97 8.66 -1.16
CA ALA A 78 -6.13 9.43 -2.40
C ALA A 78 -5.68 10.90 -2.23
N GLU A 79 -6.05 11.55 -1.12
CA GLU A 79 -5.65 12.92 -0.77
C GLU A 79 -4.12 13.10 -0.71
N ARG A 80 -3.39 12.03 -0.37
CA ARG A 80 -1.93 12.05 -0.27
C ARG A 80 -1.23 11.66 -1.59
N ALA A 81 -1.97 11.67 -2.71
CA ALA A 81 -1.52 11.29 -4.05
C ALA A 81 -0.99 9.84 -4.15
N ILE A 82 -1.42 8.97 -3.24
CA ILE A 82 -0.98 7.56 -3.19
C ILE A 82 -1.79 6.69 -4.16
N LEU A 83 -3.02 7.09 -4.50
CA LEU A 83 -3.93 6.37 -5.40
C LEU A 83 -4.60 7.37 -6.35
N SER A 84 -4.67 7.05 -7.65
CA SER A 84 -5.56 7.77 -8.58
C SER A 84 -6.93 7.09 -8.58
N THR A 85 -7.91 7.75 -7.97
CA THR A 85 -9.31 7.36 -8.09
C THR A 85 -9.79 7.78 -9.48
N TRP A 86 -9.69 6.89 -10.47
CA TRP A 86 -10.41 7.08 -11.72
C TRP A 86 -11.89 6.90 -11.43
N SER A 87 -12.63 8.01 -11.60
CA SER A 87 -14.08 8.03 -11.72
C SER A 87 -14.56 7.27 -12.95
#